data_AF-A0A139P6M0-F1
#
_entry.id   AF-A0A139P6M0-F1
#
_cell.length_a   1.000
_cell.length_b   1.000
_cell.length_c   1.000
_cell.angle_alpha   90.00
_cell.angle_beta   90.00
_cell.angle_gamma   90.00
#
_symmetry.space_group_name_H-M   'P 1'
#
loop_
_entity.id
_entity.type
_entity.pdbx_description
1 polymer ?
#
loop_
_entity_poly.entity_id
_entity_poly.type
_entity_poly.pdbx_seq_one_letter_code
_entity_poly.pdbx_strand_id
1 'polypeptide(L)'
;MKKILKTIIIILGGFIVMTNLSGCRYLEEQKFSDLGKVYPTKNPYDLFKVFPKGFRIYNSQLFNKTNYVLDLYSQESGIISGTLEINEINETLETVVKIDIEVDKTGKLMPSKNLTGKYQEWLENFIFLFQIMDLSQEQLRSFKENGSYRNAIGDYTRLYILNDSRVASYLKIQGTEFGISIHGNTDYEKQFDFYREVEIGRDDSSIKEFITSGGGE
;
A
#
# COMPACT_ATOMS: atom_id res chain seq x y z
N MET A 1 33.15 -20.81 1.56
CA MET A 1 31.84 -20.46 2.13
C MET A 1 31.16 -19.47 1.19
N LYS A 2 30.02 -19.83 0.62
CA LYS A 2 29.33 -19.05 -0.42
C LYS A 2 28.92 -17.69 0.17
N LYS A 3 29.44 -16.59 -0.40
CA LYS A 3 28.98 -15.23 -0.11
C LYS A 3 27.51 -15.16 -0.54
N ILE A 4 26.59 -15.16 0.42
CA ILE A 4 25.17 -14.95 0.14
C ILE A 4 25.05 -13.49 -0.31
N LEU A 5 24.90 -13.31 -1.62
CA LEU A 5 24.67 -12.02 -2.26
C LEU A 5 23.39 -11.42 -1.65
N LYS A 6 23.52 -10.33 -0.90
CA LYS A 6 22.39 -9.54 -0.38
C LYS A 6 21.77 -8.79 -1.56
N THR A 7 20.96 -9.46 -2.35
CA THR A 7 20.40 -8.87 -3.57
C THR A 7 19.19 -8.02 -3.19
N ILE A 8 19.34 -6.71 -3.29
CA ILE A 8 18.23 -5.77 -3.42
C ILE A 8 17.84 -5.84 -4.89
N ILE A 9 16.74 -6.52 -5.21
CA ILE A 9 16.17 -6.44 -6.56
C ILE A 9 15.15 -5.31 -6.51
N ILE A 10 15.57 -4.14 -7.00
CA ILE A 10 14.63 -3.10 -7.42
C ILE A 10 14.13 -3.58 -8.78
N ILE A 11 12.90 -4.09 -8.80
CA ILE A 11 12.24 -4.34 -10.08
C ILE A 11 11.87 -2.97 -10.65
N LEU A 12 12.17 -2.73 -11.93
CA LEU A 12 11.96 -1.45 -12.60
C LEU A 12 10.52 -0.95 -12.34
N GLY A 13 10.36 -0.03 -11.39
CA GLY A 13 9.08 0.64 -11.12
C GLY A 13 8.49 0.54 -9.71
N GLY A 14 9.05 -0.21 -8.75
CA GLY A 14 8.62 0.01 -7.36
C GLY A 14 8.91 -1.07 -6.34
N PHE A 15 8.76 -2.35 -6.68
CA PHE A 15 8.85 -3.40 -5.66
C PHE A 15 10.29 -3.71 -5.29
N ILE A 16 10.66 -3.38 -4.05
CA ILE A 16 11.95 -3.76 -3.48
C ILE A 16 11.80 -5.13 -2.82
N VAL A 17 12.21 -6.20 -3.50
CA VAL A 17 12.37 -7.51 -2.85
C VAL A 17 13.66 -7.47 -2.05
N MET A 18 13.56 -7.06 -0.79
CA MET A 18 14.65 -7.16 0.17
C MET A 18 14.69 -8.60 0.72
N THR A 19 15.73 -9.37 0.39
CA THR A 19 15.94 -10.69 1.01
C THR A 19 17.13 -10.64 1.97
N ASN A 20 17.02 -11.34 3.12
CA ASN A 20 18.13 -11.57 4.05
C ASN A 20 18.72 -10.32 4.75
N LEU A 21 17.89 -9.31 5.05
CA LEU A 21 18.26 -8.27 6.00
C LEU A 21 18.02 -8.77 7.43
N SER A 22 19.10 -9.19 8.08
CA SER A 22 19.14 -9.48 9.51
C SER A 22 19.51 -8.20 10.27
N GLY A 23 18.53 -7.33 10.48
CA GLY A 23 18.65 -6.11 11.27
C GLY A 23 17.58 -6.06 12.36
N CYS A 24 17.97 -6.41 13.59
CA CYS A 24 17.16 -6.39 14.82
C CYS A 24 15.90 -7.28 14.84
N ARG A 25 16.00 -8.46 15.49
CA ARG A 25 14.83 -9.25 15.97
C ARG A 25 13.89 -8.46 16.90
N TYR A 26 14.32 -7.28 17.35
CA TYR A 26 13.60 -6.42 18.29
C TYR A 26 12.97 -5.20 17.58
N LEU A 27 12.26 -5.41 16.47
CA LEU A 27 11.08 -4.59 16.23
C LEU A 27 10.00 -5.20 17.10
N GLU A 28 9.67 -4.52 18.20
CA GLU A 28 8.63 -4.95 19.12
C GLU A 28 7.33 -5.11 18.33
N GLU A 29 6.64 -6.24 18.50
CA GLU A 29 5.34 -6.52 17.88
C GLU A 29 4.32 -5.38 18.10
N GLN A 30 4.54 -4.54 19.12
CA GLN A 30 3.76 -3.35 19.41
C GLN A 30 3.74 -2.35 18.25
N LYS A 31 4.85 -2.19 17.50
CA LYS A 31 4.94 -1.21 16.42
C LYS A 31 4.02 -1.50 15.23
N PHE A 32 3.59 -2.75 15.02
CA PHE A 32 2.65 -3.08 13.94
C PHE A 32 1.27 -3.46 14.45
N SER A 33 1.04 -3.40 15.76
CA SER A 33 -0.23 -3.79 16.38
C SER A 33 -1.41 -2.89 15.99
N ASP A 34 -1.13 -1.65 15.59
CA ASP A 34 -2.12 -0.67 15.17
C ASP A 34 -2.62 -0.88 13.74
N LEU A 35 -1.95 -1.71 12.92
CA LEU A 35 -2.47 -2.09 11.61
C LEU A 35 -3.84 -2.75 11.70
N GLY A 36 -4.11 -3.52 12.76
CA GLY A 36 -5.41 -4.14 13.01
C GLY A 36 -6.56 -3.15 13.24
N LYS A 37 -6.26 -1.85 13.43
CA LYS A 37 -7.28 -0.79 13.46
C LYS A 37 -7.79 -0.44 12.06
N VAL A 38 -6.98 -0.68 11.04
CA VAL A 38 -7.21 -0.25 9.65
C VAL A 38 -7.41 -1.44 8.72
N TYR A 39 -6.74 -2.56 8.97
CA TYR A 39 -6.74 -3.77 8.15
C TYR A 39 -7.40 -4.93 8.91
N PRO A 40 -8.51 -5.51 8.42
CA PRO A 40 -9.29 -5.10 7.25
C PRO A 40 -10.35 -4.03 7.58
N THR A 41 -10.59 -3.12 6.65
CA THR A 41 -11.72 -2.16 6.65
C THR A 41 -12.47 -2.26 5.33
N LYS A 42 -13.73 -2.71 5.33
CA LYS A 42 -14.47 -2.97 4.08
C LYS A 42 -14.87 -1.71 3.32
N ASN A 43 -15.35 -0.68 4.02
CA ASN A 43 -15.76 0.58 3.42
C ASN A 43 -14.76 1.67 3.81
N PRO A 44 -14.16 2.42 2.87
CA PRO A 44 -13.26 3.53 3.19
C PRO A 44 -13.84 4.54 4.21
N TYR A 45 -15.16 4.73 4.25
CA TYR A 45 -15.82 5.58 5.25
C TYR A 45 -15.73 5.07 6.68
N ASP A 46 -15.51 3.78 6.89
CA ASP A 46 -15.31 3.24 8.24
C ASP A 46 -13.97 3.68 8.85
N LEU A 47 -13.03 4.19 8.04
CA LEU A 47 -11.78 4.77 8.55
C LEU A 47 -12.02 6.01 9.43
N PHE A 48 -13.13 6.73 9.27
CA PHE A 48 -13.50 7.83 10.18
C PHE A 48 -13.76 7.37 11.63
N LYS A 49 -14.10 6.08 11.84
CA LYS A 49 -14.22 5.53 13.20
C LYS A 49 -12.87 5.46 13.91
N VAL A 50 -11.79 5.35 13.14
CA VAL A 50 -10.41 5.28 13.61
C VAL A 50 -9.77 6.68 13.62
N PHE A 51 -10.02 7.44 12.56
CA PHE A 51 -9.45 8.77 12.31
C PHE A 51 -10.57 9.81 12.12
N PRO A 52 -11.29 10.20 13.19
CA PRO A 52 -12.45 11.08 13.09
C PRO A 52 -12.12 12.48 12.56
N LYS A 53 -10.87 12.93 12.73
CA LYS A 53 -10.38 14.22 12.22
C LYS A 53 -9.97 14.18 10.74
N GLY A 54 -10.15 13.04 10.07
CA GLY A 54 -9.69 12.82 8.71
C GLY A 54 -8.35 12.08 8.64
N PHE A 55 -8.00 11.71 7.42
CA PHE A 55 -6.88 10.84 7.07
C PHE A 55 -6.49 11.05 5.61
N ARG A 56 -5.29 10.59 5.24
CA ARG A 56 -4.83 10.48 3.85
C ARG A 56 -4.67 9.01 3.48
N ILE A 57 -5.08 8.65 2.27
CA ILE A 57 -4.80 7.37 1.63
C ILE A 57 -4.06 7.65 0.34
N TYR A 58 -2.86 7.12 0.21
CA TYR A 58 -2.17 7.05 -1.05
C TYR A 58 -2.09 5.60 -1.49
N ASN A 59 -2.40 5.34 -2.76
CA ASN A 59 -2.32 4.01 -3.34
C ASN A 59 -1.66 4.11 -4.72
N SER A 60 -0.62 3.32 -4.96
CA SER A 60 0.06 3.20 -6.25
C SER A 60 0.00 1.75 -6.70
N GLN A 61 -0.65 1.48 -7.82
CA GLN A 61 -0.73 0.14 -8.42
C GLN A 61 0.04 0.11 -9.73
N LEU A 62 1.14 -0.62 -9.76
CA LEU A 62 1.90 -0.87 -10.96
C LEU A 62 1.49 -2.21 -11.55
N PHE A 63 0.95 -2.20 -12.77
CA PHE A 63 0.67 -3.41 -13.54
C PHE A 63 1.12 -3.22 -14.99
N ASN A 64 1.92 -4.14 -15.52
CA ASN A 64 2.32 -4.15 -16.93
C ASN A 64 2.76 -2.77 -17.44
N LYS A 65 3.68 -2.12 -16.69
CA LYS A 65 4.21 -0.78 -17.00
C LYS A 65 3.19 0.37 -16.95
N THR A 66 1.99 0.16 -16.43
CA THR A 66 1.04 1.25 -16.13
C THR A 66 0.97 1.42 -14.62
N ASN A 67 1.24 2.64 -14.13
CA ASN A 67 1.13 2.99 -12.72
C ASN A 67 -0.13 3.84 -12.49
N TYR A 68 -1.03 3.35 -11.65
CA TYR A 68 -2.24 4.04 -11.23
C TYR A 68 -2.02 4.59 -9.83
N VAL A 69 -2.07 5.91 -9.68
CA VAL A 69 -1.79 6.60 -8.42
C VAL A 69 -3.06 7.31 -7.96
N LEU A 70 -3.55 6.91 -6.79
CA LEU A 70 -4.58 7.61 -6.06
C LEU A 70 -3.93 8.33 -4.87
N ASP A 71 -4.29 9.58 -4.70
CA ASP A 71 -3.91 10.37 -3.54
C ASP A 71 -5.16 11.04 -3.00
N LEU A 72 -5.73 10.44 -1.95
CA LEU A 72 -7.02 10.77 -1.37
C LEU A 72 -6.83 11.34 0.03
N TYR A 73 -7.66 12.32 0.34
CA TYR A 73 -7.64 13.05 1.60
C TYR A 73 -9.06 13.14 2.13
N SER A 74 -9.16 13.20 3.44
CA SER A 74 -10.40 13.50 4.11
C SER A 74 -10.17 14.46 5.26
N GLN A 75 -11.18 15.28 5.52
CA GLN A 75 -11.24 16.15 6.69
C GLN A 75 -12.47 15.75 7.52
N GLU A 76 -12.65 16.41 8.66
CA GLU A 76 -13.80 16.21 9.55
C GLU A 76 -15.16 16.39 8.85
N SER A 77 -15.22 17.07 7.71
CA SER A 77 -16.41 17.22 6.86
C SER A 77 -16.99 15.88 6.35
N GLY A 78 -16.22 14.79 6.42
CA GLY A 78 -16.68 13.47 6.02
C GLY A 78 -16.75 13.28 4.51
N ILE A 79 -15.94 14.00 3.74
CA ILE A 79 -15.71 13.77 2.31
C ILE A 79 -14.35 13.11 2.15
N ILE A 80 -14.25 12.12 1.27
CA ILE A 80 -12.99 11.52 0.85
C ILE A 80 -12.81 11.84 -0.64
N SER A 81 -11.81 12.63 -0.96
CA SER A 81 -11.57 13.13 -2.32
C SER A 81 -10.09 13.33 -2.58
N GLY A 82 -9.71 13.46 -3.84
CA GLY A 82 -8.34 13.77 -4.21
C GLY A 82 -8.11 13.57 -5.69
N THR A 83 -6.97 12.99 -6.05
CA THR A 83 -6.57 12.87 -7.45
C THR A 83 -6.31 11.43 -7.86
N LEU A 84 -6.65 11.12 -9.11
CA LEU A 84 -6.20 9.95 -9.84
C LEU A 84 -5.23 10.40 -10.93
N GLU A 85 -4.00 9.88 -10.86
CA GLU A 85 -2.99 10.02 -11.90
C GLU A 85 -2.66 8.65 -12.49
N ILE A 86 -2.70 8.53 -13.82
CA ILE A 86 -2.30 7.31 -14.53
C ILE A 86 -1.09 7.63 -15.37
N ASN A 87 -0.02 6.88 -15.13
CA ASN A 87 1.25 7.03 -15.79
C ASN A 87 1.59 5.76 -16.58
N GLU A 88 1.93 5.92 -17.86
CA GLU A 88 2.48 4.84 -18.67
C GLU A 88 4.01 4.91 -18.67
N ILE A 89 4.64 3.77 -18.40
CA ILE A 89 6.09 3.60 -18.40
C ILE A 89 6.47 2.96 -19.73
N ASN A 90 6.72 3.80 -20.74
CA ASN A 90 7.18 3.35 -22.06
C ASN A 90 8.72 3.54 -22.17
N GLU A 91 9.22 4.26 -23.18
CA GLU A 91 10.62 4.72 -23.20
C GLU A 91 10.83 5.90 -22.23
N THR A 92 9.76 6.64 -21.91
CA THR A 92 9.69 7.70 -20.91
C THR A 92 8.50 7.46 -19.96
N LEU A 93 8.42 8.25 -18.88
CA LEU A 93 7.24 8.29 -18.01
C LEU A 93 6.26 9.32 -18.58
N GLU A 94 5.07 8.89 -18.98
CA GLU A 94 4.04 9.76 -19.54
C GLU A 94 2.76 9.73 -18.68
N THR A 95 2.33 10.88 -18.19
CA THR A 95 1.04 11.03 -17.51
C THR A 95 -0.07 11.15 -18.54
N VAL A 96 -0.91 10.13 -18.64
CA VAL A 96 -2.00 10.02 -19.63
C VAL A 96 -3.37 10.40 -19.06
N VAL A 97 -3.51 10.32 -17.74
CA VAL A 97 -4.72 10.77 -17.02
C VAL A 97 -4.29 11.50 -15.76
N LYS A 98 -4.92 12.65 -15.50
CA LYS A 98 -4.86 13.35 -14.22
C LYS A 98 -6.20 14.03 -13.98
N ILE A 99 -6.98 13.50 -13.05
CA ILE A 99 -8.35 13.94 -12.78
C ILE A 99 -8.66 13.93 -11.30
N ASP A 100 -9.64 14.73 -10.90
CA ASP A 100 -10.19 14.67 -9.55
C ASP A 100 -11.05 13.41 -9.39
N ILE A 101 -11.07 12.85 -8.19
CA ILE A 101 -11.81 11.65 -7.84
C ILE A 101 -12.35 11.75 -6.41
N GLU A 102 -13.54 11.22 -6.19
CA GLU A 102 -14.18 11.13 -4.88
C GLU A 102 -14.48 9.68 -4.52
N VAL A 103 -14.70 9.41 -3.23
CA VAL A 103 -15.25 8.14 -2.76
C VAL A 103 -16.70 8.36 -2.34
N ASP A 104 -17.62 7.64 -2.98
CA ASP A 104 -19.02 7.66 -2.58
C ASP A 104 -19.26 6.92 -1.25
N LYS A 105 -20.43 7.10 -0.64
CA LYS A 105 -20.75 6.48 0.66
C LYS A 105 -20.76 4.95 0.65
N THR A 106 -20.81 4.32 -0.53
CA THR A 106 -20.71 2.86 -0.67
C THR A 106 -19.26 2.39 -0.71
N GLY A 107 -18.31 3.31 -0.85
CA GLY A 107 -16.88 3.04 -0.94
C GLY A 107 -16.35 2.98 -2.38
N LYS A 108 -17.17 3.37 -3.37
CA LYS A 108 -16.79 3.32 -4.78
C LYS A 108 -16.07 4.60 -5.20
N LEU A 109 -15.04 4.46 -6.03
CA LEU A 109 -14.34 5.57 -6.65
C LEU A 109 -15.20 6.22 -7.76
N MET A 110 -15.34 7.54 -7.69
CA MET A 110 -16.15 8.37 -8.56
C MET A 110 -15.26 9.42 -9.24
N PRO A 111 -14.78 9.15 -10.47
CA PRO A 111 -13.92 10.08 -11.18
C PRO A 111 -14.75 11.28 -11.69
N SER A 112 -14.14 12.46 -11.69
CA SER A 112 -14.74 13.69 -12.23
C SER A 112 -15.00 13.64 -13.75
N LYS A 113 -14.34 12.71 -14.45
CA LYS A 113 -14.52 12.43 -15.88
C LYS A 113 -14.54 10.92 -16.11
N ASN A 114 -15.38 10.46 -17.02
CA ASN A 114 -15.42 9.05 -17.39
C ASN A 114 -14.07 8.59 -17.96
N LEU A 115 -13.58 7.46 -17.47
CA LEU A 115 -12.44 6.76 -18.04
C LEU A 115 -12.91 5.85 -19.19
N THR A 116 -11.99 5.38 -20.02
CA THR A 116 -12.29 4.49 -21.14
C THR A 116 -11.30 3.33 -21.22
N GLY A 117 -11.69 2.25 -21.89
CA GLY A 117 -10.85 1.08 -22.11
C GLY A 117 -10.30 0.48 -20.82
N LYS A 118 -8.99 0.16 -20.82
CA LYS A 118 -8.31 -0.47 -19.67
C LYS A 118 -8.37 0.35 -18.38
N TYR A 119 -8.51 1.67 -18.46
CA TYR A 119 -8.57 2.54 -17.28
C TYR A 119 -9.92 2.44 -16.57
N GLN A 120 -11.00 2.31 -17.34
CA GLN A 120 -12.34 2.06 -16.79
C GLN A 120 -12.40 0.66 -16.16
N GLU A 121 -11.84 -0.36 -16.83
CA GLU A 121 -11.77 -1.71 -16.29
C GLU A 121 -10.96 -1.76 -14.98
N TRP A 122 -9.83 -1.04 -14.90
CA TRP A 122 -9.07 -0.93 -13.65
C TRP A 122 -9.90 -0.29 -12.55
N LEU A 123 -10.59 0.82 -12.83
CA LEU A 123 -11.42 1.53 -11.85
C LEU A 123 -12.54 0.65 -11.29
N GLU A 124 -13.20 -0.14 -12.14
CA GLU A 124 -14.29 -1.05 -11.76
C GLU A 124 -13.82 -2.21 -10.88
N ASN A 125 -12.56 -2.62 -11.03
CA ASN A 125 -11.94 -3.70 -10.28
C ASN A 125 -11.01 -3.19 -9.16
N PHE A 126 -10.97 -1.88 -8.91
CA PHE A 126 -10.10 -1.28 -7.92
C PHE A 126 -10.54 -1.67 -6.50
N ILE A 127 -9.57 -2.06 -5.67
CA ILE A 127 -9.76 -2.37 -4.26
C ILE A 127 -8.53 -1.91 -3.48
N PHE A 128 -8.72 -1.22 -2.36
CA PHE A 128 -7.61 -0.87 -1.46
C PHE A 128 -7.06 -2.10 -0.75
N LEU A 129 -5.77 -2.09 -0.38
CA LEU A 129 -5.19 -3.21 0.37
C LEU A 129 -5.89 -3.39 1.71
N PHE A 130 -6.25 -2.31 2.39
CA PHE A 130 -7.02 -2.38 3.64
C PHE A 130 -8.40 -3.05 3.50
N GLN A 131 -8.99 -3.12 2.30
CA GLN A 131 -10.26 -3.82 2.10
C GLN A 131 -10.09 -5.33 1.96
N ILE A 132 -8.91 -5.80 1.53
CA ILE A 132 -8.67 -7.21 1.21
C ILE A 132 -7.70 -7.90 2.17
N MET A 133 -6.79 -7.18 2.80
CA MET A 133 -5.77 -7.76 3.68
C MET A 133 -6.20 -7.71 5.14
N ASP A 134 -5.99 -8.82 5.86
CA ASP A 134 -5.95 -8.82 7.32
C ASP A 134 -4.49 -8.70 7.75
N LEU A 135 -4.15 -7.60 8.43
CA LEU A 135 -2.82 -7.33 8.97
C LEU A 135 -2.89 -7.15 10.50
N SER A 136 -3.87 -7.78 11.15
CA SER A 136 -3.93 -7.88 12.60
C SER A 136 -2.66 -8.55 13.15
N GLN A 137 -2.32 -8.29 14.41
CA GLN A 137 -1.14 -8.86 15.03
C GLN A 137 -1.16 -10.40 15.01
N GLU A 138 -2.33 -11.01 15.20
CA GLU A 138 -2.51 -12.47 15.10
C GLU A 138 -2.18 -12.96 13.68
N GLN A 139 -2.74 -12.30 12.67
CA GLN A 139 -2.49 -12.67 11.27
C GLN A 139 -1.02 -12.48 10.88
N LEU A 140 -0.37 -11.40 11.31
CA LEU A 140 1.05 -11.15 11.05
C LEU A 140 1.97 -12.23 11.64
N ARG A 141 1.61 -12.81 12.80
CA ARG A 141 2.38 -13.91 13.41
C ARG A 141 2.30 -15.20 12.61
N SER A 142 1.29 -15.37 11.77
CA SER A 142 1.15 -16.53 10.88
C SER A 142 1.99 -16.42 9.61
N PHE A 143 2.43 -15.21 9.25
CA PHE A 143 3.18 -14.98 8.02
C PHE A 143 4.62 -15.49 8.11
N LYS A 144 5.16 -15.96 6.98
CA LYS A 144 6.55 -16.38 6.88
C LYS A 144 7.45 -15.14 6.81
N GLU A 145 8.11 -14.82 7.93
CA GLU A 145 9.05 -13.71 8.00
C GLU A 145 10.23 -13.89 7.02
N ASN A 146 10.58 -12.82 6.32
CA ASN A 146 11.63 -12.76 5.30
C ASN A 146 12.69 -11.67 5.57
N GLY A 147 12.61 -11.02 6.74
CA GLY A 147 13.61 -10.09 7.23
C GLY A 147 13.03 -8.86 7.90
N SER A 148 13.92 -8.05 8.46
CA SER A 148 13.58 -6.77 9.07
C SER A 148 14.70 -5.76 8.90
N TYR A 149 14.30 -4.49 8.85
CA TYR A 149 15.21 -3.36 8.71
C TYR A 149 14.86 -2.25 9.69
N ARG A 150 15.87 -1.56 10.19
CA ARG A 150 15.74 -0.30 10.93
C ARG A 150 16.97 0.56 10.69
N ASN A 151 16.80 1.86 10.53
CA ASN A 151 17.91 2.80 10.41
C ASN A 151 17.94 3.83 11.56
N ALA A 152 18.98 4.65 11.56
CA ALA A 152 19.19 5.68 12.59
C ALA A 152 18.21 6.87 12.48
N ILE A 153 17.57 7.06 11.32
CA ILE A 153 16.64 8.16 11.05
C ILE A 153 15.17 7.77 11.32
N GLY A 154 14.95 6.63 11.97
CA GLY A 154 13.63 6.27 12.47
C GLY A 154 12.79 5.41 11.53
N ASP A 155 13.28 5.06 10.35
CA ASP A 155 12.61 4.10 9.47
C ASP A 155 12.75 2.69 10.03
N TYR A 156 11.68 1.92 9.89
CA TYR A 156 11.68 0.51 10.20
C TYR A 156 10.73 -0.26 9.29
N THR A 157 11.09 -1.52 9.00
CA THR A 157 10.36 -2.35 8.04
C THR A 157 10.38 -3.81 8.43
N ARG A 158 9.24 -4.48 8.24
CA ARG A 158 9.11 -5.93 8.32
C ARG A 158 8.78 -6.49 6.95
N LEU A 159 9.41 -7.60 6.61
CA LEU A 159 9.28 -8.26 5.33
C LEU A 159 8.72 -9.66 5.55
N TYR A 160 7.75 -10.04 4.73
CA TYR A 160 7.21 -11.40 4.75
C TYR A 160 7.05 -11.93 3.33
N ILE A 161 6.86 -13.24 3.25
CA ILE A 161 6.40 -13.94 2.05
C ILE A 161 5.04 -14.55 2.36
N LEU A 162 4.05 -14.25 1.52
CA LEU A 162 2.68 -14.71 1.68
C LEU A 162 2.30 -15.63 0.52
N ASN A 163 1.33 -16.51 0.77
CA ASN A 163 0.70 -17.34 -0.23
C ASN A 163 -0.83 -17.12 -0.16
N ASP A 164 -1.36 -16.26 -1.04
CA ASP A 164 -2.79 -15.94 -1.11
C ASP A 164 -3.21 -15.79 -2.58
N SER A 165 -4.01 -16.75 -3.06
CA SER A 165 -4.48 -16.78 -4.45
C SER A 165 -5.36 -15.59 -4.84
N ARG A 166 -6.12 -15.02 -3.91
CA ARG A 166 -7.00 -13.88 -4.16
C ARG A 166 -6.17 -12.61 -4.35
N VAL A 167 -5.18 -12.40 -3.48
CA VAL A 167 -4.27 -11.24 -3.59
C VAL A 167 -3.36 -11.37 -4.81
N ALA A 168 -2.84 -12.58 -5.08
CA ALA A 168 -2.05 -12.83 -6.28
C ALA A 168 -2.84 -12.59 -7.58
N SER A 169 -4.13 -12.99 -7.60
CA SER A 169 -5.03 -12.67 -8.72
C SER A 169 -5.23 -11.17 -8.87
N TYR A 170 -5.37 -10.44 -7.76
CA TYR A 170 -5.48 -8.98 -7.77
C TYR A 170 -4.20 -8.30 -8.28
N LEU A 171 -3.04 -8.83 -7.91
CA LEU A 171 -1.73 -8.42 -8.43
C LEU A 171 -1.49 -8.81 -9.90
N LYS A 172 -2.37 -9.61 -10.52
CA LYS A 172 -2.24 -10.12 -11.89
C LYS A 172 -0.94 -10.91 -12.13
N ILE A 173 -0.44 -11.59 -11.10
CA ILE A 173 0.77 -12.41 -11.15
C ILE A 173 0.45 -13.90 -11.30
N GLN A 174 1.38 -14.67 -11.88
CA GLN A 174 1.25 -16.13 -11.96
C GLN A 174 1.63 -16.82 -10.64
N GLY A 175 0.86 -17.81 -10.20
CA GLY A 175 1.09 -18.48 -8.91
C GLY A 175 0.50 -17.68 -7.74
N THR A 176 0.84 -18.06 -6.52
CA THR A 176 0.16 -17.55 -5.31
C THR A 176 1.09 -16.90 -4.30
N GLU A 177 2.40 -17.03 -4.49
CA GLU A 177 3.41 -16.50 -3.58
C GLU A 177 3.86 -15.08 -4.01
N PHE A 178 3.90 -14.14 -3.07
CA PHE A 178 4.35 -12.76 -3.28
C PHE A 178 5.00 -12.19 -2.00
N GLY A 179 5.75 -11.10 -2.16
CA GLY A 179 6.36 -10.40 -1.03
C GLY A 179 5.41 -9.37 -0.44
N ILE A 180 5.54 -9.12 0.86
CA ILE A 180 4.95 -7.97 1.55
C ILE A 180 6.05 -7.24 2.33
N SER A 181 5.99 -5.91 2.28
CA SER A 181 6.78 -5.00 3.09
C SER A 181 5.82 -4.14 3.90
N ILE A 182 6.09 -4.04 5.20
CA ILE A 182 5.33 -3.18 6.11
C ILE A 182 6.31 -2.22 6.73
N HIS A 183 6.17 -0.95 6.39
CA HIS A 183 7.06 0.14 6.76
C HIS A 183 6.38 1.14 7.70
N GLY A 184 7.18 1.68 8.62
CA GLY A 184 6.83 2.81 9.46
C GLY A 184 8.03 3.73 9.67
N ASN A 185 7.74 4.95 10.10
CA ASN A 185 8.74 5.98 10.37
C ASN A 185 8.35 6.71 11.67
N THR A 186 9.29 6.78 12.60
CA THR A 186 9.00 7.33 13.93
C THR A 186 8.71 8.82 13.96
N ASP A 187 9.13 9.59 12.95
CA ASP A 187 8.85 11.02 12.89
C ASP A 187 7.47 11.29 12.30
N TYR A 188 7.06 10.55 11.27
CA TYR A 188 5.69 10.60 10.78
C TYR A 188 4.68 10.15 11.83
N GLU A 189 4.99 9.13 12.63
CA GLU A 189 4.16 8.71 13.77
C GLU A 189 3.96 9.79 14.84
N LYS A 190 4.94 10.69 15.01
CA LYS A 190 4.80 11.82 15.95
C LYS A 190 3.95 12.94 15.35
N GLN A 191 3.98 13.10 14.03
CA GLN A 191 3.28 14.17 13.32
C GLN A 191 1.80 13.81 13.09
N PHE A 192 1.56 12.59 12.66
CA PHE A 192 0.27 12.03 12.32
C PHE A 192 0.10 10.84 13.26
N ASP A 193 -0.64 10.92 14.36
CA ASP A 193 -0.77 9.84 15.37
C ASP A 193 -0.82 8.36 14.84
N PHE A 194 -1.16 8.15 13.56
CA PHE A 194 -0.90 6.96 12.77
C PHE A 194 -0.17 7.23 11.44
N TYR A 195 0.83 6.41 11.09
CA TYR A 195 1.47 6.34 9.76
C TYR A 195 1.89 4.90 9.43
N ARG A 196 1.39 4.29 8.35
CA ARG A 196 1.89 2.99 7.87
C ARG A 196 1.95 2.96 6.36
N GLU A 197 2.99 2.33 5.82
CA GLU A 197 3.10 1.97 4.41
C GLU A 197 3.12 0.44 4.28
N VAL A 198 2.25 -0.10 3.45
CA VAL A 198 2.19 -1.51 3.08
C VAL A 198 2.44 -1.62 1.60
N GLU A 199 3.42 -2.42 1.22
CA GLU A 199 3.73 -2.69 -0.17
C GLU A 199 3.69 -4.19 -0.41
N ILE A 200 2.91 -4.64 -1.38
CA ILE A 200 2.90 -6.03 -1.86
C ILE A 200 3.33 -6.09 -3.31
N GLY A 201 3.97 -7.17 -3.72
CA GLY A 201 4.38 -7.29 -5.11
C GLY A 201 5.21 -8.51 -5.43
N ARG A 202 5.39 -8.70 -6.72
CA ARG A 202 6.29 -9.66 -7.33
C ARG A 202 6.42 -9.33 -8.82
N ASP A 203 7.59 -9.59 -9.39
CA ASP A 203 7.87 -9.27 -10.80
C ASP A 203 7.56 -7.79 -11.07
N ASP A 204 6.99 -7.46 -12.23
CA ASP A 204 6.66 -6.08 -12.62
C ASP A 204 5.28 -5.64 -12.10
N SER A 205 4.78 -6.26 -11.03
CA SER A 205 3.47 -5.96 -10.44
C SER A 205 3.57 -5.69 -8.95
N SER A 206 3.09 -4.52 -8.53
CA SER A 206 3.08 -4.13 -7.13
C SER A 206 1.95 -3.19 -6.79
N ILE A 207 1.56 -3.21 -5.51
CA ILE A 207 0.64 -2.25 -4.91
C ILE A 207 1.33 -1.70 -3.68
N LYS A 208 1.45 -0.37 -3.62
CA LYS A 208 1.89 0.38 -2.45
C LYS A 208 0.72 1.16 -1.90
N GLU A 209 0.45 1.02 -0.62
CA GLU A 209 -0.59 1.75 0.08
C GLU A 209 0.01 2.39 1.33
N PHE A 210 -0.11 3.70 1.48
CA PHE A 210 0.18 4.35 2.76
C PHE A 210 -1.06 5.07 3.30
N ILE A 211 -1.20 5.03 4.61
CA ILE A 211 -2.31 5.65 5.33
C ILE A 211 -1.76 6.47 6.50
N THR A 212 -2.21 7.71 6.61
CA THR A 212 -1.86 8.61 7.72
C THR A 212 -3.11 9.16 8.39
N SER A 213 -3.07 9.34 9.71
CA SER A 213 -4.10 10.13 10.39
C SER A 213 -3.88 11.62 10.16
N GLY A 214 -4.95 12.42 10.13
CA GLY A 214 -4.88 13.84 9.84
C GLY A 214 -4.91 14.09 8.34
N GLY A 215 -5.98 14.74 7.88
CA GLY A 215 -6.08 15.23 6.51
C GLY A 215 -5.31 16.53 6.37
N GLY A 216 -4.18 16.50 5.69
CA GLY A 216 -3.52 17.71 5.21
C GLY A 216 -3.60 17.75 3.69
N GLU A 217 -4.12 18.85 3.13
CA GLU A 217 -3.76 19.28 1.78
C GLU A 217 -2.28 19.71 1.72
#